data_AF-A0A6F8VFG0-F1
#
_entry.id   AF-A0A6F8VFG0-F1
#
_cell.length_a   1.000
_cell.length_b   1.000
_cell.length_c   1.000
_cell.angle_alpha   90.00
_cell.angle_beta   90.00
_cell.angle_gamma   90.00
#
_symmetry.space_group_name_H-M   'P 1'
#
loop_
_entity.id
_entity.type
_entity.pdbx_description
1 polymer ?
#
loop_
_entity_poly.entity_id
_entity_poly.type
_entity_poly.pdbx_seq_one_letter_code
_entity_poly.pdbx_strand_id
1 'polypeptide(L)'
;MDESSLFAKRLKEERKRLGLSQAQAGEAVGVSREMWGKYERGAMPGGDVFIALKKAGFDVPTILAGSNRLDVSISPHEMALIDRYRRSHKDVQRGVDALLAATVNEEEEK
;
A
#
# COMPACT_ATOMS: atom_id res chain seq x y z
N MET A 1 -6.88 11.28 -16.76
CA MET A 1 -7.55 10.69 -15.57
C MET A 1 -7.35 11.66 -14.43
N ASP A 2 -8.42 12.02 -13.70
CA ASP A 2 -8.36 12.92 -12.56
C ASP A 2 -7.71 12.20 -11.35
N GLU A 3 -6.66 12.78 -10.75
CA GLU A 3 -5.96 12.22 -9.58
C GLU A 3 -6.90 12.02 -8.39
N SER A 4 -7.93 12.86 -8.27
CA SER A 4 -8.96 12.73 -7.24
C SER A 4 -9.81 11.46 -7.41
N SER A 5 -10.02 11.04 -8.66
CA SER A 5 -10.74 9.81 -9.00
C SER A 5 -9.96 8.56 -8.57
N LEU A 6 -8.62 8.58 -8.70
CA LEU A 6 -7.75 7.48 -8.27
C LEU A 6 -7.70 7.37 -6.74
N PHE A 7 -7.57 8.50 -6.04
CA PHE A 7 -7.65 8.56 -4.59
C PHE A 7 -8.97 7.97 -4.07
N ALA A 8 -10.10 8.43 -4.59
CA ALA A 8 -11.42 8.01 -4.17
C ALA A 8 -11.64 6.50 -4.34
N LYS A 9 -11.14 5.95 -5.46
CA LYS A 9 -11.16 4.51 -5.72
C LYS A 9 -10.35 3.74 -4.68
N ARG A 10 -9.10 4.15 -4.42
CA ARG A 10 -8.19 3.46 -3.47
C ARG A 10 -8.71 3.54 -2.04
N LEU A 11 -9.26 4.69 -1.63
CA LEU A 11 -9.90 4.86 -0.32
C LEU A 11 -11.05 3.86 -0.14
N LYS A 12 -11.88 3.68 -1.18
CA LYS A 12 -12.99 2.72 -1.18
C LYS A 12 -12.51 1.27 -1.15
N GLU A 13 -11.43 0.95 -1.87
CA GLU A 13 -10.81 -0.38 -1.86
C GLU A 13 -10.24 -0.71 -0.47
N GLU A 14 -9.51 0.21 0.14
CA GLU A 14 -8.96 0.04 1.48
C GLU A 14 -10.04 -0.12 2.55
N ARG A 15 -11.13 0.66 2.47
CA ARG A 15 -12.28 0.45 3.37
C ARG A 15 -12.84 -0.97 3.26
N LYS A 16 -12.99 -1.46 2.02
CA LYS A 16 -13.49 -2.81 1.76
C LYS A 16 -12.51 -3.88 2.27
N ARG A 17 -11.20 -3.67 2.14
CA ARG A 17 -10.16 -4.55 2.70
C ARG A 17 -10.32 -4.70 4.21
N LEU A 18 -10.67 -3.62 4.90
CA LEU A 18 -10.96 -3.61 6.34
C LEU A 18 -12.36 -4.13 6.71
N GLY A 19 -13.20 -4.50 5.74
CA GLY A 19 -14.56 -5.01 5.99
C GLY A 19 -15.54 -3.95 6.52
N LEU A 20 -15.22 -2.66 6.40
CA LEU A 20 -16.02 -1.59 6.98
C LEU A 20 -17.13 -1.10 6.03
N SER A 21 -18.31 -0.80 6.57
CA SER A 21 -19.32 0.02 5.89
C SER A 21 -18.88 1.49 5.86
N GLN A 22 -19.52 2.32 5.02
CA GLN A 22 -19.23 3.77 4.99
C GLN A 22 -19.54 4.46 6.33
N ALA A 23 -20.56 3.97 7.06
CA ALA A 23 -20.91 4.52 8.37
C ALA A 23 -19.81 4.20 9.40
N GLN A 24 -19.38 2.93 9.46
CA GLN A 24 -18.31 2.50 10.36
C GLN A 24 -16.97 3.18 10.04
N ALA A 25 -16.66 3.39 8.75
CA ALA A 25 -15.45 4.09 8.36
C ALA A 25 -15.49 5.58 8.72
N GLY A 26 -16.65 6.23 8.56
CA GLY A 26 -16.88 7.60 9.03
C GLY A 26 -16.66 7.71 10.54
N GLU A 27 -17.29 6.82 11.31
CA GLU A 27 -17.15 6.75 12.77
C GLU A 27 -15.69 6.53 13.19
N ALA A 28 -14.99 5.60 12.54
CA ALA A 28 -13.58 5.29 12.83
C ALA A 28 -12.64 6.49 12.65
N VAL A 29 -13.00 7.45 11.80
CA VAL A 29 -12.20 8.66 11.56
C VAL A 29 -12.84 9.95 12.08
N GLY A 30 -13.94 9.85 12.83
CA GLY A 30 -14.61 10.99 13.46
C GLY A 30 -15.39 11.90 12.51
N VAL A 31 -15.87 11.38 11.37
CA VAL A 31 -16.67 12.13 10.39
C VAL A 31 -18.04 11.47 10.15
N SER A 32 -18.99 12.22 9.59
CA SER A 32 -20.30 11.66 9.24
C SER A 32 -20.21 10.66 8.08
N ARG A 33 -21.17 9.75 7.98
CA ARG A 33 -21.31 8.82 6.84
C ARG A 33 -21.35 9.58 5.51
N GLU A 34 -22.07 10.71 5.45
CA GLU A 34 -22.20 11.54 4.26
C GLU A 34 -20.85 12.13 3.84
N MET A 35 -20.05 12.57 4.83
CA MET A 35 -18.72 13.10 4.59
C MET A 35 -17.78 12.01 4.06
N TRP A 36 -17.82 10.82 4.66
CA TRP A 36 -17.11 9.66 4.12
C TRP A 36 -17.51 9.37 2.66
N GLY A 37 -18.81 9.40 2.37
CA GLY A 37 -19.32 9.22 1.01
C GLY A 37 -18.83 10.28 0.02
N LYS A 38 -18.59 11.52 0.46
CA LYS A 38 -17.98 12.57 -0.38
C LYS A 38 -16.52 12.24 -0.69
N TYR A 39 -15.75 11.70 0.26
CA TYR A 39 -14.38 11.29 0.00
C TYR A 39 -14.29 10.19 -1.06
N GLU A 40 -15.18 9.20 -1.01
CA GLU A 40 -15.27 8.15 -2.04
C GLU A 40 -15.79 8.64 -3.40
N ARG A 41 -16.17 9.92 -3.51
CA ARG A 41 -16.53 10.58 -4.78
C ARG A 41 -15.50 11.61 -5.22
N GLY A 42 -14.36 11.72 -4.53
CA GLY A 42 -13.26 12.62 -4.92
C GLY A 42 -13.18 13.92 -4.11
N ALA A 43 -13.86 14.04 -2.97
CA ALA A 43 -13.50 15.10 -2.03
C ALA A 43 -12.18 14.72 -1.33
N MET A 44 -11.25 15.67 -1.20
CA MET A 44 -10.01 15.43 -0.47
C MET A 44 -10.23 15.61 1.04
N PRO A 45 -9.85 14.64 1.89
CA PRO A 45 -9.89 14.81 3.34
C PRO A 45 -8.87 15.84 3.85
N GLY A 46 -9.10 16.37 5.05
CA GLY A 46 -8.13 17.17 5.78
C GLY A 46 -6.99 16.32 6.37
N GLY A 47 -5.92 16.99 6.81
CA GLY A 47 -4.76 16.33 7.43
C GLY A 47 -5.09 15.54 8.70
N ASP A 48 -6.05 16.03 9.48
CA ASP A 48 -6.62 15.37 10.66
C ASP A 48 -7.27 14.02 10.32
N VAL A 49 -8.03 13.97 9.22
CA VAL A 49 -8.65 12.72 8.75
C VAL A 49 -7.59 11.70 8.33
N PHE A 50 -6.48 12.12 7.72
CA PHE A 50 -5.39 11.19 7.38
C PHE A 50 -4.71 10.58 8.61
N ILE A 51 -4.52 11.37 9.68
CA ILE A 51 -4.02 10.87 10.95
C ILE A 51 -4.99 9.83 11.53
N ALA A 52 -6.30 10.12 11.48
CA ALA A 52 -7.33 9.21 11.97
C ALA A 52 -7.41 7.93 11.12
N LEU A 53 -7.32 8.01 9.79
CA LEU A 53 -7.24 6.87 8.88
C LEU A 53 -6.08 5.94 9.26
N LYS A 54 -4.89 6.49 9.50
CA LYS A 54 -3.73 5.69 9.90
C LYS A 54 -3.96 4.96 11.22
N LYS A 55 -4.56 5.64 12.21
CA LYS A 55 -4.93 5.04 13.51
C LYS A 55 -6.00 3.95 13.38
N ALA A 56 -6.93 4.11 12.44
CA ALA A 56 -7.98 3.14 12.13
C ALA A 56 -7.49 1.95 11.27
N GLY A 57 -6.20 1.88 10.95
CA GLY A 57 -5.60 0.74 10.22
C GLY A 57 -5.67 0.82 8.69
N PHE A 58 -6.04 1.98 8.15
CA PHE A 58 -5.96 2.22 6.70
C PHE A 58 -4.51 2.40 6.25
N ASP A 59 -4.18 1.90 5.07
CA ASP A 59 -2.87 2.11 4.46
C ASP A 59 -2.84 3.45 3.70
N VAL A 60 -2.61 4.54 4.44
CA VAL A 60 -2.59 5.92 3.91
C VAL A 60 -1.59 6.10 2.74
N PRO A 61 -0.35 5.60 2.78
CA PRO A 61 0.55 5.60 1.62
C PRO A 61 -0.07 4.99 0.35
N THR A 62 -0.69 3.81 0.47
CA THR A 62 -1.38 3.15 -0.65
C THR A 62 -2.55 3.98 -1.17
N ILE A 63 -3.31 4.64 -0.30
CA ILE A 63 -4.43 5.50 -0.71
C ILE A 63 -3.94 6.72 -1.51
N LEU A 64 -2.90 7.40 -1.01
CA LEU A 64 -2.39 8.65 -1.59
C LEU A 64 -1.54 8.42 -2.85
N ALA A 65 -0.48 7.62 -2.73
CA ALA A 65 0.47 7.41 -3.82
C ALA A 65 0.04 6.28 -4.75
N GLY A 66 -0.74 5.33 -4.24
CA GLY A 66 -0.95 4.06 -4.92
C GLY A 66 0.21 3.12 -4.64
N SER A 67 -0.09 1.85 -4.41
CA SER A 67 0.96 0.85 -4.37
C SER A 67 1.42 0.56 -5.80
N ASN A 68 2.72 0.66 -6.07
CA ASN A 68 3.33 -0.41 -6.84
C ASN A 68 3.11 -1.65 -5.97
N ARG A 69 2.16 -2.51 -6.36
CA ARG A 69 1.81 -3.74 -5.63
C ARG A 69 3.01 -4.69 -5.63
N LEU A 70 4.00 -4.39 -4.81
CA LEU A 70 4.80 -5.37 -4.11
C LEU A 70 4.25 -5.44 -2.68
N ASP A 71 2.92 -5.59 -2.58
CA ASP A 71 2.30 -6.13 -1.38
C ASP A 71 2.54 -7.64 -1.41
N VAL A 72 3.80 -8.00 -1.17
CA VAL A 72 4.13 -9.34 -0.71
C VAL A 72 4.32 -9.13 0.78
N SER A 73 3.47 -9.76 1.57
CA SER A 73 3.74 -10.01 2.99
C SER A 73 5.14 -10.64 3.07
N ILE A 74 6.17 -9.81 3.29
CA ILE A 74 7.56 -10.25 3.35
C ILE A 74 7.65 -11.22 4.51
N SER A 75 7.84 -12.49 4.19
CA SER A 75 8.01 -13.54 5.18
C SER A 75 9.21 -13.22 6.08
N PRO A 76 9.26 -13.76 7.31
CA PRO A 76 10.43 -13.59 8.19
C PRO A 76 11.75 -13.99 7.49
N HIS A 77 11.68 -14.96 6.57
CA HIS A 77 12.83 -15.39 5.78
C HIS A 77 13.27 -14.31 4.77
N GLU A 78 12.35 -13.75 3.99
CA GLU A 78 12.67 -12.67 3.04
C GLU A 78 13.17 -11.41 3.77
N MET A 79 12.64 -11.12 4.96
CA MET A 79 13.13 -10.01 5.79
C MET A 79 14.58 -10.24 6.21
N ALA A 80 14.92 -11.46 6.64
CA ALA A 80 16.28 -11.82 7.01
C ALA A 80 17.23 -11.81 5.79
N LEU A 81 16.74 -12.17 4.60
CA LEU A 81 17.50 -12.07 3.36
C LEU A 81 17.83 -10.61 3.01
N ILE A 82 16.85 -9.72 3.08
CA ILE A 82 17.03 -8.28 2.82
C ILE A 82 18.04 -7.67 3.81
N ASP A 83 17.94 -8.01 5.10
CA ASP A 83 18.86 -7.49 6.12
C ASP A 83 20.31 -7.96 5.88
N ARG A 84 20.52 -9.25 5.57
CA ARG A 84 21.85 -9.78 5.23
C ARG A 84 22.41 -9.15 3.96
N TYR A 85 21.58 -9.03 2.92
CA TYR A 85 21.98 -8.40 1.67
C TYR A 85 22.45 -6.96 1.90
N ARG A 86 21.65 -6.15 2.63
CA ARG A 86 21.99 -4.74 2.92
C ARG A 86 23.28 -4.57 3.71
N ARG A 87 23.61 -5.51 4.61
CA ARG A 87 24.83 -5.48 5.43
C ARG A 87 26.05 -6.11 4.75
N SER A 88 25.88 -6.77 3.62
CA SER A 88 26.96 -7.45 2.90
C SER A 88 27.85 -6.48 2.12
N HIS A 89 29.08 -6.91 1.83
CA HIS A 89 30.03 -6.15 1.01
C HIS A 89 29.48 -5.95 -0.41
N LYS A 90 29.88 -4.86 -1.08
CA LYS A 90 29.36 -4.50 -2.42
C LYS A 90 29.57 -5.60 -3.46
N ASP A 91 30.65 -6.36 -3.37
CA ASP A 91 30.91 -7.46 -4.31
C ASP A 91 29.95 -8.64 -4.10
N VAL A 92 29.52 -8.88 -2.85
CA VAL A 92 28.51 -9.90 -2.53
C VAL A 92 27.13 -9.47 -3.02
N GLN A 93 26.78 -8.18 -2.84
CA GLN A 93 25.54 -7.62 -3.39
C GLN A 93 25.49 -7.80 -4.92
N ARG A 94 26.57 -7.43 -5.63
CA ARG A 94 26.67 -7.63 -7.09
C ARG A 94 26.55 -9.09 -7.51
N GLY A 95 27.15 -10.01 -6.75
CA GLY A 95 27.03 -11.45 -7.02
C GLY A 95 25.60 -11.96 -6.89
N VAL A 96 24.89 -11.54 -5.83
CA VAL A 96 23.48 -11.87 -5.62
C VAL A 96 22.59 -11.26 -6.71
N ASP A 97 22.82 -10.00 -7.09
CA ASP A 97 22.05 -9.33 -8.15
C ASP A 97 22.21 -10.06 -9.48
N ALA A 98 23.43 -10.44 -9.84
CA ALA A 98 23.71 -11.18 -11.07
C ALA A 98 23.05 -12.56 -11.08
N LEU A 99 23.07 -13.26 -9.94
CA LEU A 99 22.44 -14.57 -9.80
C LEU A 99 20.92 -14.48 -9.94
N LEU A 100 20.29 -13.54 -9.24
CA LEU A 100 18.84 -13.33 -9.32
C LEU A 100 18.40 -12.91 -10.72
N ALA A 101 19.15 -12.03 -11.38
CA ALA A 101 18.87 -11.58 -12.74
C ALA A 101 19.00 -12.72 -13.78
N ALA A 102 19.91 -13.67 -13.58
CA ALA A 102 20.02 -14.84 -14.45
C ALA A 102 18.82 -15.79 -14.29
N THR A 103 18.33 -15.97 -13.06
CA THR A 103 17.27 -16.95 -12.76
C THR A 103 15.85 -16.48 -13.03
N VAL A 104 15.60 -15.16 -13.05
CA VAL A 104 14.25 -14.61 -13.28
C VAL A 104 13.88 -14.56 -14.78
N ASN A 105 14.85 -14.72 -15.68
CA ASN A 105 14.65 -14.65 -17.13
C ASN A 105 14.34 -16.01 -17.80
N GLU A 106 14.16 -17.11 -17.05
CA GLU A 106 13.99 -18.46 -17.63
C GLU A 106 12.53 -18.94 -17.77
N GLU A 107 11.50 -18.13 -17.44
CA GLU A 107 10.08 -18.55 -17.55
C GLU A 107 9.31 -18.03 -18.79
N GLU A 108 9.98 -17.53 -19.83
CA GLU A 108 9.35 -17.28 -21.15
C GLU A 108 9.78 -18.31 -22.21
N GLU A 109 9.46 -19.59 -22.01
CA GLU A 109 9.39 -20.54 -23.14
C GLU A 109 8.57 -21.80 -22.81
N LYS A 110 7.24 -21.72 -22.95
CA LYS A 110 6.42 -22.75 -23.66
C LYS A 110 4.97 -22.35 -23.89
#